data_AF-A0A9D6LX75-F1
#
_entry.id   AF-A0A9D6LX75-F1
#
_cell.length_a   1.000
_cell.length_b   1.000
_cell.length_c   1.000
_cell.angle_alpha   90.00
_cell.angle_beta   90.00
_cell.angle_gamma   90.00
#
_symmetry.space_group_name_H-M   'P 1'
#
loop_
_entity.id
_entity.type
_entity.pdbx_description
1 polymer ?
#
loop_
_entity_poly.entity_id
_entity_poly.type
_entity_poly.pdbx_seq_one_letter_code
_entity_poly.pdbx_strand_id
1 'polypeptide(L)'
;GRSSSSFTAPPPIGTITSTNDSGSGTFFRLNFNGLSGATGFNNFSFGSCYVYLFTGNNTKLPQVTTTPLDAGPVLNVTGPNGAKQLAKQMKGSYYSQLGGGTPGLPGGQPLFLDPGSYTVENGAGGTDVGAFKASLIIPAHLVWTNEDSINDISRSQDLPITWSGGNPSGFVIITGVSITSSPAVGGVFVCTEHVSAGRFTVPSLVLSTLPASNSGQSGVPGGFLLVGSSTAFQSGRFQASGLDFGYITAGDSSEKSVNFQ
;
A
#
# COMPACT_ATOMS: atom_id res chain seq x y z
N GLY A 1 -1.29 -6.92 3.98
CA GLY A 1 -2.42 -6.00 4.20
C GLY A 1 -3.61 -6.43 3.37
N ARG A 2 -4.73 -5.78 3.59
CA ARG A 2 -5.94 -5.92 2.78
C ARG A 2 -5.94 -4.87 1.67
N SER A 3 -6.26 -5.25 0.44
CA SER A 3 -6.37 -4.29 -0.66
C SER A 3 -7.65 -4.56 -1.45
N SER A 4 -8.46 -3.53 -1.63
CA SER A 4 -9.62 -3.54 -2.51
C SER A 4 -9.31 -2.71 -3.74
N SER A 5 -9.64 -3.21 -4.91
CA SER A 5 -9.55 -2.47 -6.18
C SER A 5 -10.91 -2.46 -6.84
N SER A 6 -11.46 -1.27 -7.08
CA SER A 6 -12.72 -1.04 -7.76
C SER A 6 -12.47 -0.48 -9.17
N PHE A 7 -13.12 -1.07 -10.15
CA PHE A 7 -13.13 -0.56 -11.52
C PHE A 7 -14.55 -0.58 -12.08
N THR A 8 -14.91 0.49 -12.79
CA THR A 8 -16.21 0.60 -13.45
C THR A 8 -16.04 0.29 -14.93
N ALA A 9 -16.62 -0.83 -15.37
CA ALA A 9 -16.66 -1.20 -16.77
C ALA A 9 -17.92 -0.63 -17.46
N PRO A 10 -17.89 -0.43 -18.79
CA PRO A 10 -19.08 -0.01 -19.53
C PRO A 10 -20.26 -0.97 -19.31
N PRO A 11 -21.51 -0.48 -19.43
CA PRO A 11 -22.70 -1.33 -19.38
C PRO A 11 -22.59 -2.53 -20.35
N PRO A 12 -23.05 -3.73 -19.97
CA PRO A 12 -23.85 -4.07 -18.78
C PRO A 12 -23.04 -4.51 -17.54
N ILE A 13 -21.70 -4.40 -17.55
CA ILE A 13 -20.83 -5.05 -16.54
C ILE A 13 -20.89 -4.33 -15.18
N GLY A 14 -20.96 -3.00 -15.18
CA GLY A 14 -21.01 -2.20 -13.95
C GLY A 14 -19.68 -2.17 -13.19
N THR A 15 -19.74 -1.87 -11.89
CA THR A 15 -18.55 -1.80 -11.02
C THR A 15 -18.19 -3.19 -10.50
N ILE A 16 -16.92 -3.56 -10.65
CA ILE A 16 -16.33 -4.78 -10.10
C ILE A 16 -15.34 -4.38 -9.02
N THR A 17 -15.50 -4.94 -7.82
CA THR A 17 -14.57 -4.76 -6.70
C THR A 17 -13.90 -6.08 -6.37
N SER A 18 -12.57 -6.11 -6.43
CA SER A 18 -11.76 -7.26 -6.01
C SER A 18 -11.09 -6.93 -4.69
N THR A 19 -11.23 -7.80 -3.68
CA THR A 19 -10.57 -7.62 -2.39
C THR A 19 -9.63 -8.79 -2.14
N ASN A 20 -8.39 -8.49 -1.78
CA ASN A 20 -7.33 -9.47 -1.56
C ASN A 20 -6.61 -9.19 -0.25
N ASP A 21 -6.31 -10.26 0.48
CA ASP A 21 -5.42 -10.22 1.62
C ASP A 21 -4.08 -10.83 1.21
N SER A 22 -3.00 -10.11 1.46
CA SER A 22 -1.64 -10.57 1.17
C SER A 22 -0.71 -10.34 2.35
N GLY A 23 0.35 -11.14 2.43
CA GLY A 23 1.43 -10.93 3.38
C GLY A 23 2.76 -10.96 2.66
N SER A 24 3.68 -10.11 3.09
CA SER A 24 5.05 -10.11 2.62
C SER A 24 6.02 -9.86 3.77
N GLY A 25 7.24 -10.34 3.61
CA GLY A 25 8.35 -10.10 4.53
C GLY A 25 9.61 -9.86 3.73
N THR A 26 10.39 -8.85 4.11
CA THR A 26 11.63 -8.49 3.42
C THR A 26 12.76 -8.34 4.44
N PHE A 27 13.90 -8.99 4.20
CA PHE A 27 15.05 -8.98 5.09
C PHE A 27 16.32 -8.68 4.30
N PHE A 28 17.01 -7.59 4.66
CA PHE A 28 18.20 -7.15 3.96
C PHE A 28 19.08 -6.29 4.87
N ARG A 29 20.36 -6.21 4.51
CA ARG A 29 21.30 -5.23 5.03
C ARG A 29 21.37 -4.04 4.09
N LEU A 30 21.30 -2.83 4.66
CA LEU A 30 21.54 -1.58 3.95
C LEU A 30 23.02 -1.28 3.90
N ASN A 31 23.57 -0.99 2.72
CA ASN A 31 24.92 -0.48 2.58
C ASN A 31 24.89 1.05 2.51
N PHE A 32 25.37 1.71 3.57
CA PHE A 32 25.20 3.16 3.78
C PHE A 32 25.94 4.07 2.77
N ASN A 33 26.86 3.52 1.97
CA ASN A 33 27.62 4.28 0.97
C ASN A 33 26.76 4.87 -0.18
N GLY A 34 25.45 4.56 -0.26
CA GLY A 34 24.53 5.07 -1.29
C GLY A 34 23.36 5.92 -0.77
N LEU A 35 23.23 6.15 0.54
CA LEU A 35 22.08 6.86 1.13
C LEU A 35 22.13 8.39 0.94
N SER A 36 23.29 8.95 0.60
CA SER A 36 23.46 10.39 0.34
C SER A 36 22.69 10.90 -0.89
N GLY A 37 22.17 10.00 -1.73
CA GLY A 37 21.29 10.35 -2.85
C GLY A 37 19.79 10.17 -2.58
N ALA A 38 19.39 9.45 -1.53
CA ALA A 38 18.01 9.04 -1.22
C ALA A 38 17.16 10.18 -0.60
N THR A 39 17.11 11.32 -1.27
CA THR A 39 16.21 12.42 -0.92
C THR A 39 14.80 12.09 -1.39
N GLY A 40 14.03 11.39 -0.56
CA GLY A 40 12.62 11.07 -0.87
C GLY A 40 11.87 10.28 0.20
N PHE A 41 12.57 9.58 1.10
CA PHE A 41 11.93 8.68 2.07
C PHE A 41 11.58 9.31 3.42
N ASN A 42 11.89 10.60 3.64
CA ASN A 42 11.87 11.20 4.98
C ASN A 42 10.94 12.41 5.18
N ASN A 43 10.03 12.71 4.25
CA ASN A 43 9.12 13.86 4.39
C ASN A 43 7.64 13.45 4.32
N PHE A 44 7.19 12.64 5.29
CA PHE A 44 5.76 12.51 5.56
C PHE A 44 5.41 13.46 6.70
N SER A 45 5.04 14.71 6.37
CA SER A 45 4.33 15.56 7.33
C SER A 45 2.84 15.28 7.20
N PHE A 46 2.19 15.01 8.32
CA PHE A 46 0.72 14.97 8.35
C PHE A 46 0.16 16.32 7.92
N GLY A 47 -0.98 16.30 7.22
CA GLY A 47 -1.62 17.48 6.64
C GLY A 47 -0.96 18.01 5.37
N SER A 48 -0.04 17.26 4.75
CA SER A 48 0.67 17.70 3.55
C SER A 48 0.65 16.67 2.42
N CYS A 49 0.90 17.15 1.21
CA CYS A 49 1.06 16.34 0.01
C CYS A 49 2.45 16.57 -0.58
N TYR A 50 3.06 15.52 -1.09
CA TYR A 50 4.19 15.62 -2.00
C TYR A 50 3.78 15.19 -3.39
N VAL A 51 4.42 15.78 -4.40
CA VAL A 51 4.21 15.48 -5.80
C VAL A 51 5.54 15.09 -6.42
N TYR A 52 5.52 14.06 -7.26
CA TYR A 52 6.63 13.77 -8.16
C TYR A 52 6.11 13.51 -9.57
N LEU A 53 6.85 14.03 -10.55
CA LEU A 53 6.56 13.89 -11.98
C LEU A 53 7.60 12.99 -12.62
N PHE A 54 7.21 12.22 -13.63
CA PHE A 54 8.10 11.31 -14.33
C PHE A 54 7.81 11.27 -15.83
N THR A 55 8.83 10.94 -16.61
CA THR A 55 8.76 10.78 -18.06
C THR A 55 9.35 9.43 -18.47
N GLY A 56 8.60 8.63 -19.21
CA GLY A 56 9.00 7.26 -19.55
C GLY A 56 9.29 6.41 -18.31
N ASN A 57 10.20 5.43 -18.44
CA ASN A 57 10.62 4.56 -17.33
C ASN A 57 11.77 5.15 -16.49
N ASN A 58 12.10 6.43 -16.64
CA ASN A 58 13.27 7.04 -16.01
C ASN A 58 12.97 7.49 -14.57
N THR A 59 12.62 6.55 -13.70
CA THR A 59 12.76 6.76 -12.26
C THR A 59 14.22 6.49 -11.91
N LYS A 60 15.09 7.50 -12.09
CA LYS A 60 16.45 7.47 -11.56
C LYS A 60 16.38 7.66 -10.05
N LEU A 61 15.75 6.72 -9.35
CA LEU A 61 15.84 6.64 -7.91
C LEU A 61 17.30 6.28 -7.57
N PRO A 62 17.87 6.91 -6.55
CA PRO A 62 19.20 6.57 -6.06
C PRO A 62 19.24 5.09 -5.72
N GLN A 63 20.15 4.35 -6.34
CA GLN A 63 20.30 2.92 -6.09
C GLN A 63 20.88 2.71 -4.69
N VAL A 64 20.01 2.35 -3.75
CA VAL A 64 20.43 1.83 -2.45
C VAL A 64 20.83 0.37 -2.65
N THR A 65 22.12 0.07 -2.49
CA THR A 65 22.59 -1.32 -2.58
C THR A 65 22.17 -2.08 -1.32
N THR A 66 21.36 -3.11 -1.49
CA THR A 66 20.93 -3.99 -0.40
C THR A 66 21.53 -5.38 -0.55
N THR A 67 21.81 -6.03 0.57
CA THR A 67 22.22 -7.44 0.60
C THR A 67 21.13 -8.27 1.26
N PRO A 68 20.48 -9.20 0.54
CA PRO A 68 19.38 -9.98 1.11
C PRO A 68 19.86 -10.91 2.24
N LEU A 69 19.03 -11.06 3.27
CA LEU A 69 19.30 -11.91 4.44
C LEU A 69 18.34 -13.11 4.47
N ASP A 70 18.83 -14.28 4.86
CA ASP A 70 17.99 -15.47 5.05
C ASP A 70 17.35 -15.51 6.44
N ALA A 71 16.02 -15.45 6.49
CA ALA A 71 15.24 -15.57 7.72
C ALA A 71 14.57 -16.93 7.91
N GLY A 72 14.95 -17.93 7.10
CA GLY A 72 14.42 -19.29 7.17
C GLY A 72 13.54 -19.61 5.96
N PRO A 73 12.96 -20.81 5.90
CA PRO A 73 12.19 -21.26 4.73
C PRO A 73 10.79 -20.62 4.62
N VAL A 74 10.22 -20.15 5.73
CA VAL A 74 8.84 -19.67 5.81
C VAL A 74 8.66 -18.68 6.95
N LEU A 75 7.72 -17.75 6.81
CA LEU A 75 7.18 -16.97 7.93
C LEU A 75 5.76 -17.47 8.24
N ASN A 76 5.50 -17.81 9.49
CA ASN A 76 4.17 -18.24 9.95
C ASN A 76 3.40 -17.02 10.44
N VAL A 77 2.16 -16.88 10.00
CA VAL A 77 1.24 -15.82 10.39
C VAL A 77 0.02 -16.45 11.03
N THR A 78 -0.24 -16.14 12.30
CA THR A 78 -1.38 -16.66 13.06
C THR A 78 -2.26 -15.51 13.49
N GLY A 79 -3.57 -15.63 13.27
CA GLY A 79 -4.57 -14.63 13.65
C GLY A 79 -5.93 -15.27 13.97
N PRO A 80 -6.98 -14.44 14.13
CA PRO A 80 -8.33 -14.91 14.48
C PRO A 80 -8.90 -15.94 13.50
N ASN A 81 -8.56 -15.81 12.22
CA ASN A 81 -9.02 -16.69 11.13
C ASN A 81 -8.09 -17.89 10.89
N GLY A 82 -7.21 -18.22 11.85
CA GLY A 82 -6.32 -19.37 11.79
C GLY A 82 -4.87 -19.02 11.44
N ALA A 83 -4.16 -19.98 10.87
CA ALA A 83 -2.75 -19.84 10.50
C ALA A 83 -2.54 -19.89 8.98
N LYS A 84 -1.61 -19.07 8.49
CA LYS A 84 -1.13 -19.01 7.11
C LYS A 84 0.40 -18.93 7.09
N GLN A 85 0.98 -19.14 5.93
CA GLN A 85 2.42 -19.14 5.72
C GLN A 85 2.79 -18.21 4.58
N LEU A 86 3.87 -17.43 4.78
CA LEU A 86 4.53 -16.67 3.72
C LEU A 86 5.74 -17.48 3.28
N ALA A 87 5.64 -18.10 2.11
CA ALA A 87 6.72 -18.90 1.57
C ALA A 87 7.86 -17.99 1.08
N LYS A 88 9.10 -18.44 1.29
CA LYS A 88 10.28 -17.80 0.72
C LYS A 88 10.20 -17.84 -0.81
N GLN A 89 10.18 -16.66 -1.43
CA GLN A 89 10.23 -16.52 -2.89
C GLN A 89 11.68 -16.54 -3.37
N MET A 90 12.53 -15.80 -2.68
CA MET A 90 13.98 -15.75 -2.86
C MET A 90 14.63 -15.35 -1.53
N LYS A 91 15.97 -15.37 -1.45
CA LYS A 91 16.68 -14.93 -0.24
C LYS A 91 16.22 -13.51 0.13
N GLY A 92 15.79 -13.32 1.37
CA GLY A 92 15.31 -12.03 1.87
C GLY A 92 13.93 -11.60 1.42
N SER A 93 13.17 -12.41 0.67
CA SER A 93 11.82 -12.08 0.21
C SER A 93 10.83 -13.23 0.44
N TYR A 94 9.72 -12.92 1.10
CA TYR A 94 8.67 -13.85 1.49
C TYR A 94 7.32 -13.28 1.06
N TYR A 95 6.45 -14.12 0.54
CA TYR A 95 5.14 -13.69 0.07
C TYR A 95 4.12 -14.82 0.12
N SER A 96 2.86 -14.45 0.37
CA SER A 96 1.70 -15.28 0.02
C SER A 96 0.47 -14.39 -0.15
N GLN A 97 -0.41 -14.78 -1.07
CA GLN A 97 -1.81 -14.40 -0.98
C GLN A 97 -2.44 -15.19 0.18
N LEU A 98 -3.07 -14.48 1.10
CA LEU A 98 -3.65 -15.03 2.33
C LEU A 98 -5.14 -15.33 2.18
N GLY A 99 -5.82 -14.56 1.32
CA GLY A 99 -7.25 -14.69 1.05
C GLY A 99 -7.72 -13.72 -0.03
N GLY A 100 -9.00 -13.80 -0.36
CA GLY A 100 -9.67 -12.92 -1.31
C GLY A 100 -9.71 -13.43 -2.74
N GLY A 101 -10.11 -12.55 -3.64
CA GLY A 101 -10.26 -12.81 -5.07
C GLY A 101 -11.22 -11.83 -5.73
N THR A 102 -11.41 -12.00 -7.04
CA THR A 102 -12.34 -11.18 -7.83
C THR A 102 -13.70 -11.88 -7.94
N PRO A 103 -14.80 -11.21 -7.60
CA PRO A 103 -16.15 -11.76 -7.76
C PRO A 103 -16.38 -12.29 -9.18
N GLY A 104 -17.00 -13.47 -9.29
CA GLY A 104 -17.30 -14.11 -10.58
C GLY A 104 -16.12 -14.84 -11.25
N LEU A 105 -14.91 -14.77 -10.69
CA LEU A 105 -13.77 -15.58 -11.14
C LEU A 105 -13.52 -16.77 -10.20
N PRO A 106 -13.12 -17.94 -10.72
CA PRO A 106 -12.75 -19.08 -9.90
C PRO A 106 -11.48 -18.78 -9.09
N GLY A 107 -11.33 -19.46 -7.95
CA GLY A 107 -10.13 -19.37 -7.11
C GLY A 107 -10.21 -18.39 -5.93
N GLY A 108 -11.34 -17.71 -5.74
CA GLY A 108 -11.57 -16.87 -4.56
C GLY A 108 -11.45 -17.68 -3.25
N GLN A 109 -10.76 -17.12 -2.27
CA GLN A 109 -10.61 -17.66 -0.93
C GLN A 109 -11.26 -16.73 0.10
N PRO A 110 -11.71 -17.22 1.26
CA PRO A 110 -12.10 -16.35 2.36
C PRO A 110 -11.00 -15.36 2.72
N LEU A 111 -11.38 -14.13 3.05
CA LEU A 111 -10.44 -13.14 3.57
C LEU A 111 -9.88 -13.60 4.92
N PHE A 112 -8.62 -13.24 5.20
CA PHE A 112 -7.86 -13.70 6.36
C PHE A 112 -7.59 -12.59 7.38
N LEU A 113 -7.35 -11.36 6.94
CA LEU A 113 -6.85 -10.23 7.73
C LEU A 113 -7.98 -9.38 8.35
N ASP A 114 -8.83 -9.98 9.17
CA ASP A 114 -9.84 -9.24 9.93
C ASP A 114 -9.27 -8.60 11.21
N PRO A 115 -9.96 -7.59 11.81
CA PRO A 115 -9.49 -6.94 13.03
C PRO A 115 -9.22 -7.93 14.16
N GLY A 116 -8.08 -7.79 14.83
CA GLY A 116 -7.68 -8.70 15.91
C GLY A 116 -6.17 -8.81 16.10
N SER A 117 -5.76 -9.71 16.99
CA SER A 117 -4.36 -9.95 17.30
C SER A 117 -3.73 -10.92 16.29
N TYR A 118 -2.59 -10.55 15.74
CA TYR A 118 -1.80 -11.36 14.82
C TYR A 118 -0.40 -11.56 15.37
N THR A 119 0.18 -12.71 15.06
CA THR A 119 1.55 -13.05 15.37
C THR A 119 2.26 -13.53 14.11
N VAL A 120 3.47 -13.03 13.89
CA VAL A 120 4.38 -13.44 12.82
C VAL A 120 5.65 -14.01 13.43
N GLU A 121 6.05 -15.21 13.03
CA GLU A 121 7.27 -15.88 13.51
C GLU A 121 7.95 -16.68 12.41
N ASN A 122 9.27 -16.84 12.49
CA ASN A 122 10.07 -17.61 11.53
C ASN A 122 10.61 -18.95 12.11
N GLY A 123 10.03 -19.42 13.21
CA GLY A 123 10.44 -20.67 13.86
C GLY A 123 11.88 -20.61 14.37
N ALA A 124 12.73 -21.54 13.93
CA ALA A 124 14.13 -21.62 14.35
C ALA A 124 15.03 -20.51 13.76
N GLY A 125 14.53 -19.74 12.78
CA GLY A 125 15.32 -18.76 12.05
C GLY A 125 15.97 -19.29 10.76
N GLY A 126 16.73 -18.42 10.11
CA GLY A 126 17.56 -18.72 8.95
C GLY A 126 19.05 -18.58 9.27
N THR A 127 19.89 -18.66 8.24
CA THR A 127 21.35 -18.55 8.41
C THR A 127 21.81 -17.15 8.79
N ASP A 128 21.07 -16.11 8.38
CA ASP A 128 21.46 -14.72 8.61
C ASP A 128 20.59 -14.04 9.69
N VAL A 129 19.34 -14.48 9.86
CA VAL A 129 18.39 -13.92 10.84
C VAL A 129 17.94 -15.01 11.79
N GLY A 130 18.14 -14.79 13.09
CA GLY A 130 17.73 -15.71 14.14
C GLY A 130 16.21 -15.84 14.30
N ALA A 131 15.80 -16.72 15.19
CA ALA A 131 14.40 -16.87 15.57
C ALA A 131 13.81 -15.55 16.07
N PHE A 132 12.59 -15.24 15.63
CA PHE A 132 11.80 -14.13 16.14
C PHE A 132 10.33 -14.50 16.23
N LYS A 133 9.64 -13.77 17.10
CA LYS A 133 8.18 -13.76 17.22
C LYS A 133 7.73 -12.33 17.47
N ALA A 134 6.90 -11.82 16.57
CA ALA A 134 6.39 -10.46 16.60
C ALA A 134 4.86 -10.49 16.62
N SER A 135 4.23 -9.58 17.36
CA SER A 135 2.77 -9.47 17.40
C SER A 135 2.32 -8.06 17.07
N LEU A 136 1.18 -7.94 16.41
CA LEU A 136 0.52 -6.66 16.13
C LEU A 136 -0.99 -6.84 16.28
N ILE A 137 -1.70 -5.72 16.48
CA ILE A 137 -3.15 -5.68 16.43
C ILE A 137 -3.56 -5.02 15.11
N ILE A 138 -4.35 -5.73 14.31
CA ILE A 138 -5.03 -5.14 13.16
C ILE A 138 -6.25 -4.39 13.68
N PRO A 139 -6.34 -3.06 13.46
CA PRO A 139 -7.50 -2.25 13.86
C PRO A 139 -8.73 -2.58 13.01
N ALA A 140 -9.84 -1.90 13.29
CA ALA A 140 -10.93 -1.81 12.30
C ALA A 140 -10.40 -1.25 10.98
N HIS A 141 -10.87 -1.79 9.85
CA HIS A 141 -10.45 -1.30 8.54
C HIS A 141 -10.86 0.14 8.30
N LEU A 142 -10.06 0.88 7.54
CA LEU A 142 -10.48 2.17 7.02
C LEU A 142 -11.51 1.97 5.90
N VAL A 143 -12.57 2.77 5.92
CA VAL A 143 -13.60 2.80 4.89
C VAL A 143 -13.54 4.16 4.21
N TRP A 144 -13.23 4.18 2.91
CA TRP A 144 -13.32 5.39 2.09
C TRP A 144 -14.79 5.70 1.80
N THR A 145 -15.37 6.67 2.51
CA THR A 145 -16.83 6.85 2.58
C THR A 145 -17.43 7.58 1.39
N ASN A 146 -16.62 8.33 0.63
CA ASN A 146 -17.04 9.02 -0.59
C ASN A 146 -16.38 8.46 -1.85
N GLU A 147 -15.91 7.20 -1.82
CA GLU A 147 -15.30 6.52 -2.98
C GLU A 147 -16.25 6.53 -4.20
N ASP A 148 -17.52 6.14 -4.01
CA ASP A 148 -18.49 5.99 -5.08
C ASP A 148 -18.83 7.30 -5.81
N SER A 149 -18.70 8.46 -5.14
CA SER A 149 -18.98 9.76 -5.74
C SER A 149 -17.81 10.33 -6.56
N ILE A 150 -16.62 9.72 -6.48
CA ILE A 150 -15.41 10.18 -7.18
C ILE A 150 -15.16 9.28 -8.38
N ASN A 151 -15.55 9.72 -9.57
CA ASN A 151 -15.30 9.01 -10.84
C ASN A 151 -14.34 9.81 -11.74
N ASP A 152 -14.52 11.13 -11.75
CA ASP A 152 -13.64 12.07 -12.42
C ASP A 152 -13.19 13.14 -11.43
N ILE A 153 -11.93 13.56 -11.53
CA ILE A 153 -11.28 14.52 -10.64
C ILE A 153 -10.94 15.74 -11.46
N SER A 154 -11.59 16.86 -11.15
CA SER A 154 -11.19 18.14 -11.73
C SER A 154 -9.85 18.59 -11.14
N ARG A 155 -8.88 18.86 -12.01
CA ARG A 155 -7.54 19.30 -11.62
C ARG A 155 -7.48 20.76 -11.14
N SER A 156 -8.57 21.51 -11.32
CA SER A 156 -8.70 22.91 -10.91
C SER A 156 -9.55 23.12 -9.65
N GLN A 157 -10.05 22.04 -9.06
CA GLN A 157 -10.88 22.10 -7.85
C GLN A 157 -10.29 21.25 -6.74
N ASP A 158 -10.53 21.65 -5.50
CA ASP A 158 -10.11 20.88 -4.35
C ASP A 158 -10.90 19.57 -4.28
N LEU A 159 -10.21 18.46 -3.96
CA LEU A 159 -10.81 17.13 -3.88
C LEU A 159 -10.97 16.72 -2.40
N PRO A 160 -12.20 16.71 -1.86
CA PRO A 160 -12.43 16.18 -0.52
C PRO A 160 -12.37 14.65 -0.53
N ILE A 161 -11.61 14.08 0.39
CA ILE A 161 -11.57 12.64 0.68
C ILE A 161 -12.05 12.46 2.12
N THR A 162 -13.01 11.56 2.33
CA THR A 162 -13.57 11.28 3.66
C THR A 162 -13.47 9.80 3.99
N TRP A 163 -13.26 9.49 5.26
CA TRP A 163 -13.17 8.10 5.72
C TRP A 163 -13.72 7.91 7.12
N SER A 164 -13.96 6.65 7.46
CA SER A 164 -14.30 6.20 8.81
C SER A 164 -13.51 4.93 9.16
N GLY A 165 -13.54 4.51 10.43
CA GLY A 165 -12.76 3.36 10.88
C GLY A 165 -11.25 3.64 10.92
N GLY A 166 -10.44 2.59 10.78
CA GLY A 166 -8.98 2.66 10.89
C GLY A 166 -8.46 2.69 12.34
N ASN A 167 -7.13 2.65 12.49
CA ASN A 167 -6.47 2.86 13.79
C ASN A 167 -6.43 4.37 14.11
N PRO A 168 -7.06 4.86 15.19
CA PRO A 168 -7.05 6.29 15.53
C PRO A 168 -5.66 6.89 15.77
N SER A 169 -4.67 6.05 16.13
CA SER A 169 -3.25 6.44 16.30
C SER A 169 -2.42 6.23 15.03
N GLY A 170 -3.02 5.72 13.96
CA GLY A 170 -2.40 5.53 12.67
C GLY A 170 -2.54 6.75 11.77
N PHE A 171 -2.20 6.55 10.51
CA PHE A 171 -2.28 7.57 9.47
C PHE A 171 -2.91 7.00 8.20
N VAL A 172 -3.52 7.89 7.43
CA VAL A 172 -4.08 7.66 6.11
C VAL A 172 -3.07 8.10 5.07
N ILE A 173 -2.92 7.30 4.04
CA ILE A 173 -2.17 7.62 2.83
C ILE A 173 -3.18 7.77 1.70
N ILE A 174 -3.13 8.90 1.02
CA ILE A 174 -3.94 9.21 -0.14
C ILE A 174 -2.99 9.39 -1.32
N THR A 175 -2.98 8.43 -2.24
CA THR A 175 -2.13 8.46 -3.43
C THR A 175 -3.00 8.66 -4.65
N GLY A 176 -2.61 9.57 -5.53
CA GLY A 176 -3.22 9.68 -6.85
C GLY A 176 -2.16 9.60 -7.93
N VAL A 177 -2.46 8.85 -8.97
CA VAL A 177 -1.59 8.65 -10.13
C VAL A 177 -2.36 9.01 -11.38
N SER A 178 -1.74 9.81 -12.25
CA SER A 178 -2.25 10.07 -13.60
C SER A 178 -1.12 9.90 -14.61
N ILE A 179 -1.44 9.21 -15.71
CA ILE A 179 -0.48 8.90 -16.78
C ILE A 179 -1.09 9.28 -18.12
N THR A 180 -0.26 9.87 -18.97
CA THR A 180 -0.52 10.11 -20.39
C THR A 180 0.30 9.16 -21.24
N SER A 181 -0.22 8.77 -22.40
CA SER A 181 0.39 7.79 -23.30
C SER A 181 1.15 8.39 -24.48
N SER A 182 0.96 9.69 -24.77
CA SER A 182 1.65 10.39 -25.85
C SER A 182 1.74 11.90 -25.58
N PRO A 183 2.89 12.41 -25.11
CA PRO A 183 4.08 11.68 -24.63
C PRO A 183 3.79 10.89 -23.35
N ALA A 184 4.63 9.89 -23.03
CA ALA A 184 4.51 9.09 -21.81
C ALA A 184 4.97 9.88 -20.56
N VAL A 185 4.10 10.77 -20.06
CA VAL A 185 4.34 11.59 -18.87
C VAL A 185 3.33 11.21 -17.80
N GLY A 186 3.79 11.09 -16.56
CA GLY A 186 2.91 10.83 -15.43
C GLY A 186 3.25 11.69 -14.23
N GLY A 187 2.28 11.79 -13.34
CA GLY A 187 2.43 12.45 -12.06
C GLY A 187 1.83 11.61 -10.95
N VAL A 188 2.45 11.66 -9.79
CA VAL A 188 1.92 11.05 -8.57
C VAL A 188 1.92 12.10 -7.49
N PHE A 189 0.81 12.17 -6.75
CA PHE A 189 0.81 12.80 -5.45
C PHE A 189 0.62 11.76 -4.37
N VAL A 190 1.14 12.04 -3.19
CA VAL A 190 0.84 11.29 -1.98
C VAL A 190 0.64 12.29 -0.85
N CYS A 191 -0.51 12.21 -0.22
CA CYS A 191 -0.87 13.00 0.95
C CYS A 191 -0.98 12.10 2.17
N THR A 192 -0.63 12.63 3.33
CA THR A 192 -0.79 11.91 4.60
C THR A 192 -1.56 12.73 5.61
N GLU A 193 -2.43 12.07 6.36
CA GLU A 193 -3.22 12.69 7.44
C GLU A 193 -3.45 11.70 8.58
N HIS A 194 -3.76 12.19 9.78
CA HIS A 194 -4.18 11.35 10.89
C HIS A 194 -5.51 10.66 10.59
N VAL A 195 -5.63 9.37 10.92
CA VAL A 195 -6.90 8.63 10.81
C VAL A 195 -8.02 9.33 11.58
N SER A 196 -7.72 9.89 12.74
CA SER A 196 -8.68 10.61 13.59
C SER A 196 -9.27 11.87 12.96
N ALA A 197 -8.67 12.42 11.89
CA ALA A 197 -9.23 13.56 11.18
C ALA A 197 -10.53 13.23 10.43
N GLY A 198 -10.68 11.97 9.98
CA GLY A 198 -11.85 11.48 9.22
C GLY A 198 -12.00 12.09 7.81
N ARG A 199 -11.11 13.00 7.42
CA ARG A 199 -11.13 13.69 6.14
C ARG A 199 -9.80 14.36 5.83
N PHE A 200 -9.55 14.57 4.56
CA PHE A 200 -8.50 15.43 4.04
C PHE A 200 -8.93 16.01 2.70
N THR A 201 -8.53 17.24 2.42
CA THR A 201 -8.80 17.89 1.13
C THR A 201 -7.51 17.97 0.36
N VAL A 202 -7.42 17.23 -0.75
CA VAL A 202 -6.29 17.35 -1.67
C VAL A 202 -6.43 18.69 -2.39
N PRO A 203 -5.49 19.64 -2.22
CA PRO A 203 -5.62 20.95 -2.83
C PRO A 203 -5.58 20.88 -4.36
N SER A 204 -6.35 21.73 -5.02
CA SER A 204 -6.30 21.95 -6.47
C SER A 204 -4.88 22.22 -6.97
N LEU A 205 -4.05 22.92 -6.20
CA LEU A 205 -2.63 23.12 -6.55
C LEU A 205 -1.89 21.79 -6.74
N VAL A 206 -2.14 20.79 -5.89
CA VAL A 206 -1.55 19.44 -6.03
C VAL A 206 -2.12 18.76 -7.28
N LEU A 207 -3.43 18.79 -7.46
CA LEU A 207 -4.09 18.12 -8.59
C LEU A 207 -3.70 18.72 -9.94
N SER A 208 -3.47 20.03 -10.00
CA SER A 208 -3.06 20.75 -11.21
C SER A 208 -1.68 20.33 -11.73
N THR A 209 -0.81 19.82 -10.85
CA THR A 209 0.53 19.34 -11.23
C THR A 209 0.51 18.01 -11.97
N LEU A 210 -0.48 17.16 -11.71
CA LEU A 210 -0.66 15.91 -12.45
C LEU A 210 -1.14 16.23 -13.87
N PRO A 211 -0.79 15.44 -14.89
CA PRO A 211 -1.40 15.61 -16.21
C PRO A 211 -2.89 15.25 -16.17
N ALA A 212 -3.63 15.64 -17.21
CA ALA A 212 -4.95 15.04 -17.44
C ALA A 212 -4.76 13.57 -17.81
N SER A 213 -5.57 12.68 -17.24
CA SER A 213 -5.57 11.27 -17.61
C SER A 213 -6.01 11.12 -19.05
N ASN A 214 -5.27 10.32 -19.82
CA ASN A 214 -5.82 9.77 -21.04
C ASN A 214 -6.84 8.69 -20.68
N SER A 215 -7.85 8.47 -21.50
CA SER A 215 -8.59 7.21 -21.44
C SER A 215 -7.60 6.07 -21.69
N GLY A 216 -7.48 5.14 -20.75
CA GLY A 216 -6.66 3.95 -20.90
C GLY A 216 -7.22 3.04 -21.99
N GLN A 217 -6.50 1.95 -22.30
CA GLN A 217 -7.02 0.90 -23.18
C GLN A 217 -8.35 0.37 -22.63
N SER A 218 -9.30 0.11 -23.53
CA SER A 218 -10.60 -0.52 -23.21
C SER A 218 -11.54 0.27 -22.29
N GLY A 219 -11.39 1.59 -22.20
CA GLY A 219 -12.33 2.46 -21.45
C GLY A 219 -12.07 2.53 -19.94
N VAL A 220 -10.95 1.97 -19.46
CA VAL A 220 -10.48 2.13 -18.08
C VAL A 220 -9.75 3.47 -17.95
N PRO A 221 -10.03 4.30 -16.94
CA PRO A 221 -9.29 5.53 -16.71
C PRO A 221 -7.77 5.33 -16.63
N GLY A 222 -6.97 6.22 -17.24
CA GLY A 222 -5.50 6.20 -17.16
C GLY A 222 -4.92 6.69 -15.83
N GLY A 223 -5.77 6.90 -14.82
CA GLY A 223 -5.39 7.26 -13.47
C GLY A 223 -6.14 6.47 -12.41
N PHE A 224 -5.65 6.54 -11.19
CA PHE A 224 -6.28 5.93 -10.03
C PHE A 224 -6.04 6.75 -8.77
N LEU A 225 -6.95 6.60 -7.82
CA LEU A 225 -6.78 7.02 -6.43
C LEU A 225 -6.66 5.78 -5.55
N LEU A 226 -5.76 5.84 -4.58
CA LEU A 226 -5.64 4.87 -3.50
C LEU A 226 -5.79 5.61 -2.18
N VAL A 227 -6.72 5.15 -1.35
CA VAL A 227 -6.93 5.63 0.02
C VAL A 227 -6.76 4.44 0.94
N GLY A 228 -5.82 4.54 1.88
CA GLY A 228 -5.55 3.43 2.79
C GLY A 228 -4.97 3.87 4.12
N SER A 229 -4.95 2.96 5.07
CA SER A 229 -4.36 3.16 6.39
C SER A 229 -3.28 2.13 6.67
N SER A 230 -2.33 2.50 7.53
CA SER A 230 -1.33 1.58 8.05
C SER A 230 -1.17 1.76 9.56
N THR A 231 -0.90 0.66 10.24
CA THR A 231 -0.50 0.67 11.65
C THR A 231 0.84 1.40 11.81
N ALA A 232 1.00 2.14 12.91
CA ALA A 232 2.26 2.78 13.22
C ALA A 232 3.40 1.76 13.35
N PHE A 233 4.57 2.08 12.79
CA PHE A 233 5.78 1.23 12.83
C PHE A 233 6.18 0.78 14.25
N GLN A 234 5.85 1.58 15.26
CA GLN A 234 6.19 1.28 16.65
C GLN A 234 5.37 0.12 17.23
N SER A 235 4.16 -0.13 16.71
CA SER A 235 3.23 -1.12 17.27
C SER A 235 3.63 -2.56 17.00
N GLY A 236 4.59 -2.81 16.10
CA GLY A 236 5.00 -4.16 15.69
C GLY A 236 6.51 -4.39 15.73
N ARG A 237 7.27 -3.64 16.53
CA ARG A 237 8.73 -3.82 16.63
C ARG A 237 9.08 -5.18 17.22
N PHE A 238 10.16 -5.79 16.72
CA PHE A 238 10.71 -7.02 17.25
C PHE A 238 12.24 -7.02 17.17
N GLN A 239 12.86 -7.96 17.87
CA GLN A 239 14.31 -8.18 17.84
C GLN A 239 14.60 -9.60 17.35
N ALA A 240 15.70 -9.74 16.62
CA ALA A 240 16.22 -11.02 16.16
C ALA A 240 17.73 -10.89 15.97
N SER A 241 18.49 -11.94 16.26
CA SER A 241 19.93 -11.96 15.93
C SER A 241 20.12 -11.72 14.43
N GLY A 242 21.07 -10.86 14.07
CA GLY A 242 21.32 -10.49 12.67
C GLY A 242 20.47 -9.33 12.14
N LEU A 243 19.55 -8.77 12.94
CA LEU A 243 18.80 -7.56 12.62
C LEU A 243 19.11 -6.42 13.60
N ASP A 244 19.47 -5.26 13.07
CA ASP A 244 19.58 -4.03 13.84
C ASP A 244 18.20 -3.39 14.09
N PHE A 245 17.24 -3.65 13.20
CA PHE A 245 15.88 -3.13 13.26
C PHE A 245 14.89 -4.10 12.62
N GLY A 246 13.80 -4.41 13.33
CA GLY A 246 12.73 -5.29 12.86
C GLY A 246 11.38 -4.74 13.26
N TYR A 247 10.42 -4.75 12.34
CA TYR A 247 9.04 -4.39 12.62
C TYR A 247 8.07 -5.12 11.69
N ILE A 248 6.84 -5.26 12.15
CA ILE A 248 5.69 -5.70 11.35
C ILE A 248 4.64 -4.59 11.30
N THR A 249 4.00 -4.43 10.15
CA THR A 249 2.88 -3.50 9.94
C THR A 249 1.72 -4.21 9.28
N ALA A 250 0.51 -3.78 9.60
CA ALA A 250 -0.69 -4.13 8.88
C ALA A 250 -1.37 -2.86 8.37
N GLY A 251 -2.17 -3.01 7.33
CA GLY A 251 -2.87 -1.90 6.72
C GLY A 251 -3.90 -2.39 5.74
N ASP A 252 -4.73 -1.46 5.32
CA ASP A 252 -5.76 -1.65 4.31
C ASP A 252 -5.74 -0.49 3.31
N SER A 253 -6.18 -0.76 2.10
CA SER A 253 -6.35 0.28 1.09
C SER A 253 -7.50 -0.05 0.14
N SER A 254 -8.22 0.97 -0.28
CA SER A 254 -9.12 0.95 -1.43
C SER A 254 -8.47 1.72 -2.58
N GLU A 255 -8.45 1.12 -3.75
CA GLU A 255 -8.03 1.73 -5.00
C GLU A 255 -9.23 1.85 -5.93
N LYS A 256 -9.39 3.02 -6.56
CA LYS A 256 -10.41 3.27 -7.56
C LYS A 256 -9.81 3.89 -8.81
N SER A 257 -10.15 3.35 -9.97
CA SER A 257 -9.80 3.97 -11.26
C SER A 257 -10.61 5.26 -11.48
N VAL A 258 -9.92 6.34 -11.86
CA VAL A 258 -10.51 7.69 -12.01
C VAL A 258 -9.85 8.47 -13.15
N ASN A 259 -10.57 9.40 -13.78
CA ASN A 259 -9.96 10.32 -14.74
C ASN A 259 -9.58 11.63 -14.06
N PHE A 260 -8.34 12.07 -14.24
CA PHE A 260 -7.94 13.44 -13.91
C PHE A 260 -8.23 14.33 -15.13
N GLN A 261 -9.03 15.38 -14.98
CA GLN A 261 -9.45 16.27 -16.08
C GLN A 261 -9.17 17.75 -15.77
#